data_AF-A0A8T4Q8B7-F1
#
_entry.id   AF-A0A8T4Q8B7-F1
#
_cell.length_a   1.000
_cell.length_b   1.000
_cell.length_c   1.000
_cell.angle_alpha   90.00
_cell.angle_beta   90.00
_cell.angle_gamma   90.00
#
_symmetry.space_group_name_H-M   'P 1'
#
loop_
_entity.id
_entity.type
_entity.pdbx_description
1 polymer ?
#
loop_
_entity_poly.entity_id
_entity_poly.type
_entity_poly.pdbx_seq_one_letter_code
_entity_poly.pdbx_strand_id
1 'polypeptide(L)' 'MGHTEPRQALPGTIRGDFIYDSYTLANNDQRAIRNLIHASGDVDEAKRELNLWFKESDLC' A
#
# COMPACT_ATOMS: atom_id res chain seq x y z
N MET A 1 0.49 8.15 2.00
CA MET A 1 0.62 6.70 2.28
C MET A 1 1.71 6.42 3.30
N GLY A 2 2.96 6.80 3.02
CA GLY A 2 4.13 6.44 3.84
C GLY A 2 4.96 5.35 3.16
N HIS A 3 6.18 5.11 3.65
CA HIS A 3 7.08 4.11 3.09
C HIS A 3 6.42 2.70 3.07
N THR A 4 6.79 1.85 2.10
CA THR A 4 6.20 0.50 1.96
C THR A 4 6.39 -0.34 3.20
N GLU A 5 7.55 -0.20 3.85
CA GLU A 5 7.79 -0.73 5.19
C GLU A 5 7.29 0.24 6.26
N PRO A 6 6.30 -0.14 7.09
CA PRO A 6 5.79 0.72 8.16
C PRO A 6 6.86 1.21 9.13
N ARG A 7 7.85 0.36 9.46
CA ARG A 7 8.98 0.73 10.33
C ARG A 7 9.79 1.93 9.83
N GLN A 8 9.79 2.18 8.52
CA GLN A 8 10.48 3.31 7.87
C GLN A 8 9.53 4.44 7.48
N ALA A 9 8.22 4.26 7.70
CA ALA A 9 7.24 5.30 7.41
C ALA A 9 7.34 6.41 8.47
N LEU A 10 7.31 7.66 8.01
CA LEU A 10 7.35 8.82 8.90
C LEU A 10 6.03 8.93 9.71
N PRO A 11 6.10 9.42 10.96
CA PRO A 11 4.90 9.79 11.72
C PRO A 11 4.02 10.79 10.96
N GLY A 12 2.70 10.66 11.08
CA GLY A 12 1.72 11.45 10.32
C GLY A 12 1.35 10.84 8.95
N THR A 13 1.97 9.72 8.58
CA THR A 13 1.56 8.94 7.39
C THR A 13 0.70 7.75 7.81
N ILE A 14 -0.24 7.34 6.95
CA ILE A 14 -1.13 6.21 7.24
C ILE A 14 -0.34 4.96 7.68
N ARG A 15 0.74 4.62 6.99
CA ARG A 15 1.55 3.45 7.33
C ARG A 15 2.39 3.63 8.60
N GLY A 16 2.77 4.86 8.96
CA GLY A 16 3.50 5.15 10.18
C GLY A 16 2.61 5.18 11.43
N ASP A 17 1.36 5.60 11.27
CA ASP A 17 0.45 5.83 12.40
C ASP A 17 -0.42 4.60 12.74
N PHE A 18 -0.77 3.78 11.75
CA PHE A 18 -1.77 2.72 11.93
C PHE A 18 -1.21 1.29 11.93
N ILE A 19 0.08 1.09 11.65
CA ILE A 19 0.66 -0.25 11.63
C ILE A 19 2.13 -0.26 12.04
N TYR A 20 2.52 -1.30 12.76
CA TYR A 20 3.90 -1.57 13.15
C TYR A 20 4.29 -2.95 12.63
N ASP A 21 4.76 -2.99 11.38
CA ASP A 21 5.29 -4.20 10.75
C ASP A 21 6.66 -3.91 10.12
N SER A 22 7.44 -4.95 9.84
CA SER A 22 8.77 -4.83 9.24
C SER A 22 9.04 -5.98 8.28
N TYR A 23 9.98 -5.78 7.35
CA TYR A 23 10.38 -6.86 6.44
C TYR A 23 10.92 -8.08 7.20
N THR A 24 11.62 -7.85 8.30
CA THR A 24 12.19 -8.96 9.11
C THR A 24 11.08 -9.79 9.75
N LEU A 25 10.09 -9.14 10.34
CA LEU A 25 8.95 -9.84 10.97
C LEU A 25 8.12 -10.59 9.92
N ALA A 26 7.83 -9.95 8.79
CA ALA A 26 7.09 -10.57 7.70
C ALA A 26 7.82 -11.79 7.10
N ASN A 27 9.14 -11.68 6.90
CA ASN A 27 9.95 -12.79 6.39
C ASN A 27 10.04 -13.96 7.37
N ASN A 28 10.21 -13.68 8.67
CA ASN A 28 10.23 -14.71 9.71
C ASN A 28 8.90 -15.49 9.77
N ASP A 29 7.79 -14.78 9.60
CA ASP A 29 6.44 -15.34 9.55
C ASP A 29 6.07 -15.92 8.16
N GLN A 30 6.99 -15.91 7.18
CA GLN A 30 6.78 -16.32 5.79
C GLN A 30 5.52 -15.72 5.14
N ARG A 31 5.26 -14.44 5.40
CA ARG A 31 4.10 -13.70 4.89
C ARG A 31 4.53 -12.44 4.16
N ALA A 32 3.62 -11.89 3.36
CA ALA A 32 3.78 -10.54 2.84
C ALA A 32 3.75 -9.51 3.97
N ILE A 33 4.44 -8.38 3.73
CA ILE A 33 4.37 -7.24 4.63
C ILE A 33 2.95 -6.70 4.69
N ARG A 34 2.46 -6.44 5.90
CA ARG A 34 1.17 -5.82 6.11
C ARG A 34 1.41 -4.33 6.21
N ASN A 35 0.98 -3.57 5.21
CA ASN A 35 1.12 -2.11 5.17
C ASN A 35 -0.21 -1.40 4.88
N LEU A 36 -1.33 -2.08 5.20
CA LEU A 36 -2.72 -1.64 5.19
C LEU A 36 -3.34 -1.28 3.84
N ILE A 37 -2.62 -0.56 2.99
CA ILE A 37 -3.19 0.10 1.82
C ILE A 37 -2.24 0.02 0.63
N HIS A 38 -2.82 -0.25 -0.54
CA HIS A 38 -2.17 -0.19 -1.85
C HIS A 38 -2.47 1.16 -2.51
N ALA A 39 -1.47 1.73 -3.19
CA ALA A 39 -1.67 2.78 -4.18
C ALA A 39 -0.80 2.46 -5.39
N SER A 40 -1.30 2.82 -6.56
CA SER A 40 -0.55 2.79 -7.81
C SER A 40 0.74 3.60 -7.68
N GLY A 41 1.84 3.05 -8.19
CA GLY A 41 3.18 3.64 -8.10
C GLY A 41 3.42 4.79 -9.09
N ASP A 42 2.69 4.80 -10.20
CA ASP A 42 2.76 5.84 -11.22
C ASP A 42 1.42 6.01 -11.97
N VAL A 43 1.38 6.97 -12.90
CA VAL A 43 0.17 7.36 -13.65
C VAL A 43 -0.27 6.27 -14.63
N ASP A 44 0.66 5.52 -15.21
CA ASP A 44 0.34 4.47 -16.18
C ASP A 44 -0.18 3.23 -15.47
N GLU A 45 0.43 2.87 -14.32
CA GLU A 45 -0.10 1.85 -13.42
C GLU A 45 -1.48 2.25 -12.90
N ALA A 46 -1.69 3.50 -12.50
CA ALA A 46 -2.99 3.98 -12.04
C ALA A 46 -4.09 3.81 -13.10
N LYS A 47 -3.82 4.16 -14.37
CA LYS A 47 -4.78 3.95 -15.46
C LYS A 47 -5.09 2.48 -15.67
N ARG A 48 -4.08 1.61 -15.60
CA ARG A 48 -4.25 0.16 -15.74
C ARG A 48 -5.08 -0.43 -14.61
N GLU A 49 -4.78 -0.05 -13.36
CA GLU A 49 -5.48 -0.51 -12.18
C GLU A 49 -6.93 0.02 -12.13
N LEU A 50 -7.16 1.28 -12.51
CA LEU A 50 -8.50 1.85 -12.57
C LEU A 50 -9.42 1.02 -13.47
N ASN A 51 -8.95 0.67 -14.67
CA ASN A 51 -9.68 -0.16 -15.63
C ASN A 51 -9.83 -1.63 -15.19
N LEU A 52 -9.01 -2.10 -14.24
CA LEU A 52 -9.10 -3.45 -13.70
C LEU A 52 -10.21 -3.54 -12.64
N TRP A 53 -10.35 -2.50 -11.81
CA TRP A 53 -11.24 -2.51 -10.65
C TRP A 53 -12.61 -1.90 -10.92
N PHE A 54 -12.72 -0.94 -11.84
CA PHE A 54 -13.94 -0.17 -12.07
C PHE A 54 -14.35 -0.21 -13.54
N LYS A 55 -15.66 -0.25 -13.80
CA LYS A 55 -16.21 0.06 -15.12
C LYS A 55 -16.32 1.58 -15.27
N GLU A 56 -16.34 2.06 -16.51
CA GLU A 56 -16.57 3.50 -16.78
C GLU A 56 -17.85 4.03 -16.14
N SER A 57 -18.89 3.19 -16.03
CA SER A 57 -20.16 3.53 -15.37
C SER A 57 -20.08 3.65 -13.84
N ASP A 58 -19.04 3.11 -13.22
CA ASP A 58 -18.87 3.13 -11.76
C ASP A 58 -18.15 4.42 -11.31
N LEU A 59 -17.55 5.15 -12.26
CA LEU A 59 -16.87 6.41 -12.03
C LEU A 59 -17.87 7.56 -12.23
N CYS A 60 -18.07 8.35 -11.18
CA CYS A 60 -19.03 9.47 -11.13
C CYS A 60 -18.45 10.78 -11.67
#